data_AF-A0A956W639-F1
#
_entry.id   AF-A0A956W639-F1
#
_cell.length_a   1.000
_cell.length_b   1.000
_cell.length_c   1.000
_cell.angle_alpha   90.00
_cell.angle_beta   90.00
_cell.angle_gamma   90.00
#
_symmetry.space_group_name_H-M   'P 1'
#
loop_
_entity.id
_entity.type
_entity.pdbx_description
1 polymer ?
#
loop_
_entity_poly.entity_id
_entity_poly.type
_entity_poly.pdbx_seq_one_letter_code
_entity_poly.pdbx_strand_id
1 'polypeptide(L)'
;PGPLFGRVLFGAAAGAVVERHEGGRGLRGAFLGGVAAGVATFVLHRTRRWLSRHTPLPAIAWGAAEDAAVAALGIAASRRIDG
;
A
#
# COMPACT_ATOMS: atom_id res chain seq x y z
N PRO A 1 -2.19 -10.31 16.77
CA PRO A 1 -2.20 -9.17 15.81
C PRO A 1 -2.74 -9.61 14.44
N GLY A 2 -3.71 -8.86 13.88
CA GLY A 2 -4.36 -9.20 12.61
C GLY A 2 -3.63 -8.63 11.38
N PRO A 3 -4.05 -9.00 10.15
CA PRO A 3 -3.39 -8.59 8.91
C PRO A 3 -3.35 -7.07 8.67
N LEU A 4 -4.27 -6.31 9.28
CA LEU A 4 -4.24 -4.84 9.28
C LEU A 4 -3.00 -4.27 9.99
N PHE A 5 -2.60 -4.87 11.10
CA PHE A 5 -1.47 -4.40 11.89
C PHE A 5 -0.16 -4.51 11.10
N GLY A 6 0.05 -5.65 10.41
CA GLY A 6 1.20 -5.83 9.53
C GLY A 6 1.23 -4.79 8.42
N ARG A 7 0.09 -4.52 7.76
CA ARG A 7 0.01 -3.51 6.69
C ARG A 7 0.32 -2.10 7.18
N VAL A 8 -0.20 -1.70 8.34
CA VAL A 8 0.09 -0.39 8.92
C VAL A 8 1.57 -0.27 9.28
N LEU A 9 2.17 -1.31 9.86
CA LEU A 9 3.60 -1.32 10.18
C LEU A 9 4.48 -1.22 8.93
N PHE A 10 4.18 -2.00 7.88
CA PHE A 10 4.93 -1.93 6.62
C PHE A 10 4.76 -0.57 5.93
N GLY A 11 3.55 -0.01 5.93
CA GLY A 11 3.30 1.35 5.44
C GLY A 11 4.10 2.39 6.19
N ALA A 12 4.15 2.29 7.52
CA ALA A 12 4.95 3.18 8.34
C ALA A 12 6.45 3.04 8.05
N ALA A 13 6.97 1.81 7.95
CA ALA A 13 8.37 1.60 7.60
C ALA A 13 8.72 2.20 6.23
N ALA A 14 7.88 1.95 5.21
CA ALA A 14 8.08 2.48 3.87
C ALA A 14 8.07 4.02 3.85
N GLY A 15 7.08 4.64 4.50
CA GLY A 15 7.00 6.10 4.59
C GLY A 15 8.18 6.71 5.35
N ALA A 16 8.66 6.06 6.41
CA ALA A 16 9.83 6.50 7.17
C ALA A 16 11.10 6.51 6.31
N VAL A 17 11.27 5.49 5.46
CA VAL A 17 12.40 5.39 4.52
C VAL A 17 12.35 6.53 3.50
N VAL A 18 11.17 6.80 2.93
CA VAL A 18 10.99 7.90 1.96
C VAL A 18 11.33 9.25 2.59
N GLU A 19 10.80 9.56 3.77
CA GLU A 19 11.10 10.85 4.43
C GLU A 19 12.60 10.97 4.80
N ARG A 20 13.24 9.86 5.19
CA ARG A 20 14.69 9.86 5.46
C ARG A 20 15.52 10.10 4.20
N HIS A 21 15.08 9.59 3.05
CA HIS A 21 15.72 9.84 1.77
C HIS A 21 15.67 11.33 1.39
N GLU A 22 14.63 12.05 1.79
CA GLU A 22 14.49 13.49 1.61
C GLU A 22 15.19 14.33 2.70
N GLY A 23 15.99 13.72 3.58
CA GLY A 23 16.73 14.39 4.65
C GLY A 23 15.94 14.63 5.95
N GLY A 24 14.74 14.07 6.08
CA GLY A 24 13.91 14.15 7.28
C GLY A 24 14.24 13.12 8.36
N ARG A 25 13.50 13.16 9.47
CA ARG A 25 13.75 12.30 10.66
C ARG A 25 13.06 10.93 10.57
N GLY A 26 12.16 10.72 9.61
CA GLY A 26 11.41 9.48 9.39
C GLY A 26 10.11 9.37 10.19
N LEU A 27 9.85 10.28 11.15
CA LEU A 27 8.66 10.26 12.00
C LEU A 27 7.38 10.69 11.25
N ARG A 28 7.46 11.72 10.40
CA ARG A 28 6.30 12.19 9.63
C ARG A 28 5.95 11.20 8.53
N GLY A 29 6.96 10.68 7.84
CA GLY A 29 6.86 9.61 6.86
C GLY A 29 6.30 8.35 7.47
N ALA A 30 6.76 7.93 8.64
CA ALA A 30 6.21 6.77 9.35
C ALA A 30 4.71 6.93 9.65
N PHE A 31 4.32 8.08 10.18
CA PHE A 31 2.93 8.34 10.50
C PHE A 31 2.05 8.36 9.24
N LEU A 32 2.46 9.12 8.23
CA LEU A 32 1.73 9.25 6.97
C LEU A 32 1.63 7.91 6.22
N GLY A 33 2.73 7.17 6.14
CA GLY A 33 2.77 5.86 5.50
C GLY A 33 1.90 4.82 6.21
N GLY A 34 1.90 4.82 7.55
CA GLY A 34 1.05 3.93 8.34
C GLY A 34 -0.44 4.23 8.17
N VAL A 35 -0.82 5.52 8.24
CA VAL A 35 -2.21 5.96 8.02
C VAL A 35 -2.65 5.65 6.60
N ALA A 36 -1.82 5.97 5.59
CA ALA A 36 -2.11 5.68 4.20
C ALA A 36 -2.32 4.19 3.94
N ALA A 37 -1.46 3.32 4.48
CA ALA A 37 -1.61 1.87 4.35
C ALA A 37 -2.88 1.36 5.03
N GLY A 38 -3.25 1.91 6.19
CA GLY A 38 -4.51 1.59 6.87
C GLY A 38 -5.73 1.94 6.00
N VAL A 39 -5.77 3.17 5.49
CA VAL A 39 -6.86 3.64 4.61
C VAL A 39 -6.92 2.82 3.33
N ALA A 40 -5.79 2.60 2.66
CA ALA A 40 -5.71 1.81 1.43
C ALA A 40 -6.25 0.39 1.65
N THR A 41 -5.93 -0.24 2.78
CA THR A 41 -6.44 -1.58 3.10
C THR A 41 -7.97 -1.62 3.17
N PHE A 42 -8.58 -0.62 3.81
CA PHE A 42 -10.03 -0.56 3.94
C PHE A 42 -10.71 -0.29 2.59
N VAL A 43 -10.15 0.65 1.81
CA VAL A 43 -10.65 0.99 0.48
C VAL A 43 -10.57 -0.23 -0.44
N LEU A 44 -9.41 -0.88 -0.56
CA LEU A 44 -9.22 -2.07 -1.40
C LEU A 44 -10.16 -3.21 -1.00
N HIS A 45 -10.35 -3.45 0.30
CA HIS A 45 -11.28 -4.48 0.77
C HIS A 45 -12.72 -4.19 0.34
N ARG A 46 -13.17 -2.93 0.45
CA ARG A 46 -14.51 -2.53 0.02
C ARG A 46 -14.64 -2.59 -1.50
N THR A 47 -13.62 -2.16 -2.22
CA THR A 47 -13.56 -2.18 -3.68
C THR A 47 -13.60 -3.62 -4.21
N ARG A 48 -12.77 -4.54 -3.70
CA ARG A 48 -12.84 -5.97 -4.08
C ARG A 48 -14.23 -6.55 -3.86
N ARG A 49 -14.85 -6.30 -2.69
CA ARG A 49 -16.21 -6.78 -2.42
C ARG A 49 -17.26 -6.20 -3.36
N TRP A 50 -17.11 -4.94 -3.76
CA TRP A 50 -18.01 -4.32 -4.71
C TRP A 50 -17.81 -4.89 -6.11
N LEU A 51 -16.56 -4.97 -6.60
CA LEU A 51 -16.24 -5.52 -7.92
C LEU A 51 -16.60 -7.00 -8.05
N SER A 52 -16.37 -7.83 -7.04
CA SER A 52 -16.78 -9.24 -7.08
C SER A 52 -18.29 -9.45 -7.10
N ARG A 53 -19.10 -8.42 -6.80
CA ARG A 53 -20.56 -8.47 -6.97
C ARG A 53 -21.03 -7.95 -8.32
N HIS A 54 -20.25 -7.11 -8.98
CA HIS A 54 -20.61 -6.44 -10.24
C HIS A 54 -19.88 -7.00 -11.47
N THR A 55 -18.91 -7.89 -11.25
CA THR A 55 -18.16 -8.55 -12.32
C THR A 55 -18.21 -10.06 -12.12
N PRO A 56 -18.16 -10.86 -13.20
CA PRO A 56 -18.10 -12.31 -13.12
C PRO A 56 -16.73 -12.82 -12.62
N LEU A 57 -15.80 -11.91 -12.31
CA LEU A 57 -14.44 -12.26 -11.92
C LEU A 57 -14.37 -12.64 -10.43
N PRO A 58 -13.72 -13.76 -10.09
CA PRO A 58 -13.56 -14.17 -8.70
C PRO A 58 -12.67 -13.18 -7.93
N ALA A 59 -12.89 -13.06 -6.63
CA ALA A 59 -12.16 -12.13 -5.75
C ALA A 59 -10.62 -12.31 -5.80
N ILE A 60 -10.14 -13.52 -6.14
CA ILE A 60 -8.71 -13.80 -6.30
C ILE A 60 -8.10 -13.11 -7.52
N ALA A 61 -8.85 -12.97 -8.62
CA ALA A 61 -8.38 -12.27 -9.82
C ALA A 61 -8.17 -10.78 -9.54
N TRP A 62 -9.10 -10.17 -8.80
CA TRP A 62 -8.95 -8.79 -8.32
C TRP A 62 -7.80 -8.63 -7.33
N GLY A 63 -7.54 -9.66 -6.50
CA GLY A 63 -6.36 -9.66 -5.64
C GLY A 63 -5.05 -9.69 -6.40
N ALA A 64 -4.93 -10.56 -7.40
CA ALA A 64 -3.74 -10.61 -8.24
C ALA A 64 -3.52 -9.31 -9.04
N ALA A 65 -4.59 -8.70 -9.55
CA ALA A 65 -4.51 -7.41 -10.23
C ALA A 65 -4.03 -6.28 -9.29
N GLU A 66 -4.51 -6.28 -8.05
CA GLU A 66 -4.06 -5.33 -7.03
C GLU A 66 -2.58 -5.53 -6.68
N ASP A 67 -2.13 -6.77 -6.49
CA ASP A 67 -0.73 -7.07 -6.19
C ASP A 67 0.18 -6.66 -7.36
N ALA A 68 -0.25 -6.88 -8.60
CA ALA A 68 0.47 -6.43 -9.79
C ALA A 68 0.55 -4.90 -9.87
N ALA A 69 -0.54 -4.19 -9.57
CA ALA A 69 -0.55 -2.73 -9.54
C ALA A 69 0.39 -2.18 -8.45
N VAL A 70 0.38 -2.77 -7.25
CA VAL A 70 1.26 -2.38 -6.15
C VAL A 70 2.72 -2.64 -6.51
N ALA A 71 3.04 -3.79 -7.10
CA ALA A 71 4.40 -4.09 -7.56
C ALA A 71 4.88 -3.10 -8.64
N ALA A 72 4.03 -2.80 -9.62
CA ALA A 72 4.34 -1.84 -10.68
C ALA A 72 4.59 -0.43 -10.13
N LEU A 73 3.74 0.03 -9.20
CA LEU A 73 3.92 1.31 -8.51
C LEU A 73 5.20 1.31 -7.66
N GLY A 74 5.50 0.22 -6.96
CA GLY A 74 6.72 0.07 -6.17
C GLY A 74 7.98 0.17 -7.04
N ILE A 75 8.00 -0.52 -8.19
CA ILE A 75 9.12 -0.45 -9.15
C ILE A 75 9.25 0.96 -9.75
N ALA A 76 8.13 1.60 -10.10
CA ALA A 76 8.15 2.96 -10.62
C ALA A 76 8.65 3.97 -9.58
N ALA A 77 8.24 3.80 -8.32
CA ALA A 77 8.67 4.64 -7.21
C ALA A 77 10.16 4.43 -6.88
N SER A 78 10.66 3.18 -6.86
CA SER A 78 12.06 2.89 -6.56
C SER A 78 13.01 3.50 -7.61
N ARG A 79 12.66 3.39 -8.89
CA ARG A 79 13.43 4.02 -9.99
C ARG A 79 13.52 5.54 -9.88
N ARG A 80 12.59 6.18 -9.18
CA ARG A 80 12.61 7.63 -8.92
C ARG A 80 13.47 8.01 -7.73
N ILE A 81 13.70 7.08 -6.81
CA ILE A 81 14.52 7.28 -5.61
C ILE A 81 16.00 7.07 -5.98
N ASP A 82 16.30 6.12 -6.87
CA ASP A 82 17.66 5.80 -7.32
C ASP A 82 18.18 6.69 -8.46
N GLY A 83 17.34 7.59 -9.01
CA GLY A 83 17.60 8.38 -10.22
C GLY A 83 17.88 9.85 -9.99
#